data_AF-A0A9D5M7U9-F1
#
_entry.id   AF-A0A9D5M7U9-F1
#
_cell.length_a   1.000
_cell.length_b   1.000
_cell.length_c   1.000
_cell.angle_alpha   90.00
_cell.angle_beta   90.00
_cell.angle_gamma   90.00
#
_symmetry.space_group_name_H-M   'P 1'
#
loop_
_entity.id
_entity.type
_entity.pdbx_description
1 polymer ?
#
loop_
_entity_poly.entity_id
_entity_poly.type
_entity_poly.pdbx_seq_one_letter_code
_entity_poly.pdbx_strand_id
1 'polypeptide(L)'
;MFLRILCIEVSDGVFEYLATNLDRDEFPLDVMKDLYHMRWGEETSFRELKYTIDLVHFHGRKRESVEQEAWARLILYNCCEAITRHIAVSKQGSPKRKYDQKINFATAACICKAFLKRSDDEINTCR
;
A
#
# COMPACT_ATOMS: atom_id res chain seq x y z
N MET A 1 22.87 -16.06 -20.26
CA MET A 1 22.13 -15.03 -19.50
C MET A 1 23.16 -14.04 -19.00
N PHE A 2 23.11 -12.79 -19.44
CA PHE A 2 24.02 -11.75 -19.00
C PHE A 2 23.35 -10.95 -17.89
N LEU A 3 24.09 -10.69 -16.82
CA LEU A 3 23.64 -9.84 -15.72
C LEU A 3 24.31 -8.47 -15.87
N ARG A 4 23.51 -7.41 -15.83
CA ARG A 4 23.97 -6.03 -15.82
C ARG A 4 23.82 -5.46 -14.41
N ILE A 5 24.84 -4.73 -13.97
CA ILE A 5 24.79 -3.95 -12.72
C ILE A 5 24.66 -2.48 -13.08
N LEU A 6 23.71 -1.81 -12.44
CA LEU A 6 23.44 -0.37 -12.56
C LEU A 6 23.81 0.30 -11.24
N CYS A 7 24.37 1.50 -11.29
CA CYS A 7 24.60 2.36 -10.13
C CYS A 7 23.77 3.62 -10.32
N ILE A 8 22.89 3.92 -9.36
CA ILE A 8 21.96 5.04 -9.41
C ILE A 8 22.20 5.91 -8.17
N GLU A 9 22.42 7.20 -8.37
CA GLU A 9 22.45 8.17 -7.28
C GLU A 9 21.02 8.58 -6.91
N VAL A 10 20.67 8.37 -5.64
CA VAL A 10 19.32 8.59 -5.09
C VAL A 10 19.25 9.88 -4.27
N SER A 11 20.33 10.19 -3.56
CA SER A 11 20.55 11.47 -2.86
C SER A 11 22.05 11.75 -2.81
N ASP A 12 22.44 12.98 -2.46
CA ASP A 12 23.84 13.41 -2.40
C ASP A 12 24.72 12.41 -1.63
N GLY A 13 25.63 11.74 -2.36
CA GLY A 13 26.54 10.73 -1.81
C GLY A 13 25.94 9.36 -1.50
N VAL A 14 24.67 9.10 -1.84
CA VAL A 14 23.97 7.82 -1.62
C VAL A 14 23.67 7.14 -2.95
N PHE A 15 24.24 5.95 -3.11
CA PHE A 15 24.15 5.15 -4.32
C PHE A 15 23.38 3.85 -4.06
N GLU A 16 22.49 3.50 -4.98
CA GLU A 16 21.82 2.21 -5.05
C GLU A 16 22.35 1.41 -6.24
N TYR A 17 22.53 0.10 -6.02
CA TYR A 17 23.02 -0.82 -7.03
C TYR A 17 21.93 -1.82 -7.41
N LEU A 18 21.58 -1.87 -8.69
CA LEU A 18 20.56 -2.78 -9.22
C LEU A 18 21.21 -3.84 -10.10
N ALA A 19 20.91 -5.10 -9.85
CA ALA A 19 21.26 -6.22 -10.71
C ALA A 19 20.04 -6.60 -11.57
N THR A 20 20.18 -6.59 -12.89
CA THR A 20 19.08 -6.86 -13.82
C THR A 20 19.54 -7.65 -15.05
N ASN A 21 18.63 -8.40 -15.64
CA ASN A 21 18.79 -9.04 -16.95
C ASN A 21 18.06 -8.29 -18.07
N LEU A 22 17.49 -7.11 -17.78
CA LEU A 22 16.79 -6.26 -18.74
C LEU A 22 17.77 -5.62 -19.74
N ASP A 23 17.31 -5.47 -20.97
CA ASP A 23 18.09 -4.92 -22.08
C ASP A 23 18.50 -3.46 -21.84
N ARG A 24 19.66 -3.06 -22.37
CA ARG A 24 20.19 -1.72 -22.15
C ARG A 24 19.50 -0.65 -22.98
N ASP A 25 19.12 -0.98 -24.21
CA ASP A 25 18.57 -0.04 -25.17
C ASP A 25 17.07 0.15 -24.90
N GLU A 26 16.38 -0.91 -24.47
CA GLU A 26 14.98 -0.83 -24.03
C GLU A 26 14.81 -0.26 -22.61
N PHE A 27 15.75 -0.56 -21.69
CA PHE A 27 15.71 -0.09 -20.30
C PHE A 27 16.96 0.75 -19.95
N PRO A 28 16.97 2.02 -20.38
CA PRO A 28 17.99 2.97 -19.96
C PRO A 28 17.89 3.31 -18.47
N LEU A 29 18.90 4.03 -17.95
CA LEU A 29 19.10 4.21 -16.52
C LEU A 29 17.98 5.02 -15.83
N ASP A 30 17.41 5.99 -16.54
CA ASP A 30 16.25 6.78 -16.13
C ASP A 30 14.99 5.91 -15.99
N VAL A 31 14.71 5.07 -16.99
CA VAL A 31 13.57 4.13 -16.94
C VAL A 31 13.76 3.12 -15.81
N MET A 32 14.98 2.61 -15.61
CA MET A 32 15.29 1.70 -14.52
C MET A 32 15.10 2.34 -13.15
N LYS A 33 15.42 3.64 -13.01
CA LYS A 33 15.20 4.40 -11.78
C LYS A 33 13.72 4.52 -11.46
N ASP A 34 12.90 4.86 -12.44
CA ASP A 34 11.45 4.96 -12.27
C ASP A 34 10.81 3.59 -11.95
N LEU A 35 11.23 2.55 -12.67
CA LEU A 35 10.77 1.17 -12.43
C LEU A 35 11.12 0.69 -11.01
N TYR A 36 12.34 0.97 -10.56
CA TYR A 36 12.74 0.61 -9.21
C TYR A 36 12.02 1.45 -8.15
N HIS A 37 11.73 2.72 -8.44
CA HIS A 37 10.92 3.56 -7.56
C HIS A 37 9.49 3.03 -7.40
N MET A 38 8.87 2.47 -8.45
CA MET A 38 7.54 1.86 -8.35
C MET A 38 7.50 0.70 -7.33
N ARG A 39 8.61 -0.03 -7.17
CA ARG A 39 8.74 -1.11 -6.17
C ARG A 39 8.53 -0.61 -4.73
N TRP A 40 8.86 0.64 -4.45
CA TRP A 40 8.69 1.23 -3.12
C TRP A 40 7.20 1.34 -2.71
N GLY A 41 6.31 1.48 -3.70
CA GLY A 41 4.86 1.43 -3.48
C GLY A 41 4.42 0.09 -2.87
N GLU A 42 4.99 -1.01 -3.36
CA GLU A 42 4.71 -2.35 -2.82
C GLU A 42 5.21 -2.51 -1.39
N GLU A 43 6.43 -2.05 -1.09
CA GLU A 43 6.99 -2.13 0.26
C GLU A 43 6.14 -1.34 1.28
N THR A 44 5.70 -0.16 0.89
CA THR A 44 4.81 0.67 1.71
C THR A 44 3.47 -0.02 1.93
N SER A 45 2.90 -0.62 0.88
CA SER A 45 1.64 -1.38 0.95
C SER A 45 1.75 -2.58 1.90
N PHE A 46 2.84 -3.34 1.83
CA PHE A 46 3.09 -4.45 2.78
C PHE A 46 3.27 -3.96 4.21
N ARG A 47 3.89 -2.80 4.42
CA ARG A 47 4.02 -2.19 5.75
C ARG A 47 2.64 -1.83 6.33
N GLU A 48 1.78 -1.22 5.53
CA GLU A 48 0.41 -0.89 5.95
C GLU A 48 -0.42 -2.14 6.22
N LEU A 49 -0.36 -3.16 5.37
CA LEU A 49 -1.02 -4.43 5.60
C LEU A 49 -0.56 -5.09 6.92
N LYS A 50 0.76 -5.07 7.20
CA LYS A 50 1.32 -5.61 8.45
C LYS A 50 0.85 -4.85 9.68
N TYR A 51 1.01 -3.53 9.69
CA TYR A 51 0.89 -2.74 10.93
C TYR A 51 -0.41 -1.95 11.06
N THR A 52 -1.01 -1.50 9.96
CA THR A 52 -2.27 -0.75 9.96
C THR A 52 -3.48 -1.69 9.92
N ILE A 53 -3.42 -2.71 9.08
CA ILE A 53 -4.48 -3.71 8.98
C ILE A 53 -4.34 -4.81 10.04
N ASP A 54 -3.15 -4.96 10.62
CA ASP A 54 -2.79 -5.86 11.72
C ASP A 54 -2.53 -7.31 11.29
N LEU A 55 -1.91 -7.54 10.13
CA LEU A 55 -1.57 -8.89 9.65
C LEU A 55 -0.51 -9.61 10.49
N VAL A 56 0.21 -8.90 11.36
CA VAL A 56 1.25 -9.52 12.20
C VAL A 56 0.70 -10.27 13.42
N HIS A 57 -0.56 -10.03 13.82
CA HIS A 57 -1.16 -10.66 15.00
C HIS A 57 -2.30 -11.61 14.61
N PHE A 58 -2.04 -12.92 14.62
CA PHE A 58 -3.06 -13.94 14.34
C PHE A 58 -3.79 -14.38 15.60
N HIS A 59 -5.10 -14.57 15.49
CA HIS A 59 -5.95 -15.10 16.57
C HIS A 59 -6.21 -16.61 16.39
N GLY A 60 -6.18 -17.08 15.14
CA GLY A 60 -6.29 -18.50 14.82
C GLY A 60 -5.12 -19.34 15.35
N ARG A 61 -5.42 -20.51 15.91
CA ARG A 61 -4.40 -21.52 16.31
C ARG A 61 -4.25 -22.65 15.30
N LYS A 62 -5.30 -22.91 14.52
CA LYS A 62 -5.29 -23.90 13.44
C LYS A 62 -4.73 -23.25 12.18
N ARG A 63 -3.97 -24.02 11.39
CA ARG A 63 -3.39 -23.57 10.13
C ARG A 63 -4.45 -22.96 9.20
N GLU A 64 -5.56 -23.65 9.00
CA GLU A 64 -6.66 -23.18 8.15
C GLU A 64 -7.22 -21.82 8.61
N SER A 65 -7.37 -21.62 9.92
CA SER A 65 -7.84 -20.36 10.48
C SER A 65 -6.83 -19.23 10.28
N VAL A 66 -5.53 -19.51 10.42
CA VAL A 66 -4.46 -18.52 10.16
C VAL A 66 -4.45 -18.12 8.69
N GLU A 67 -4.59 -19.08 7.77
CA GLU A 67 -4.67 -18.81 6.33
C GLU A 67 -5.92 -17.94 6.01
N GLN A 68 -7.08 -18.29 6.56
CA GLN A 68 -8.31 -17.50 6.40
C GLN A 68 -8.15 -16.07 6.93
N GLU A 69 -7.53 -15.91 8.11
CA GLU A 69 -7.31 -14.60 8.72
C GLU A 69 -6.34 -13.74 7.90
N ALA A 70 -5.32 -14.35 7.29
CA ALA A 70 -4.40 -13.68 6.39
C ALA A 70 -5.12 -13.17 5.13
N TRP A 71 -5.93 -14.02 4.49
CA TRP A 71 -6.71 -13.65 3.31
C TRP A 71 -7.75 -12.58 3.62
N ALA A 72 -8.47 -12.70 4.75
CA ALA A 72 -9.46 -11.71 5.17
C ALA A 72 -8.82 -10.32 5.37
N ARG A 73 -7.63 -10.25 5.97
CA ARG A 73 -6.88 -8.99 6.11
C ARG A 73 -6.40 -8.42 4.80
N LEU A 74 -5.95 -9.26 3.87
CA LEU A 74 -5.55 -8.80 2.53
C LEU A 74 -6.76 -8.22 1.77
N ILE A 75 -7.92 -8.89 1.83
CA ILE A 75 -9.16 -8.38 1.25
C ILE A 75 -9.54 -7.05 1.89
N LEU A 76 -9.51 -6.96 3.21
CA LEU A 76 -9.81 -5.72 3.94
C LEU A 76 -8.86 -4.58 3.51
N TYR A 77 -7.56 -4.84 3.40
CA TYR A 77 -6.59 -3.86 2.89
C TYR A 77 -6.98 -3.36 1.50
N ASN A 78 -7.24 -4.28 0.56
CA ASN A 78 -7.63 -3.93 -0.81
C ASN A 78 -8.92 -3.12 -0.86
N CYS A 79 -9.91 -3.45 -0.01
CA CYS A 79 -11.14 -2.67 0.10
C CYS A 79 -10.87 -1.24 0.59
N CYS A 80 -10.08 -1.08 1.67
CA CYS A 80 -9.70 0.23 2.20
C CYS A 80 -8.94 1.06 1.17
N GLU A 81 -7.99 0.45 0.45
CA GLU A 81 -7.21 1.10 -0.62
C GLU A 81 -8.11 1.54 -1.77
N ALA A 82 -9.02 0.66 -2.24
CA ALA A 82 -9.96 1.00 -3.30
C ALA A 82 -10.83 2.19 -2.92
N ILE A 83 -11.41 2.19 -1.71
CA ILE A 83 -12.20 3.30 -1.20
C ILE A 83 -11.36 4.58 -1.15
N THR A 84 -10.15 4.50 -0.57
CA THR A 84 -9.27 5.66 -0.39
C THR A 84 -8.85 6.28 -1.72
N ARG A 85 -8.58 5.46 -2.76
CA ARG A 85 -8.22 5.93 -4.11
C ARG A 85 -9.37 6.67 -4.81
N HIS A 86 -10.62 6.31 -4.53
CA HIS A 86 -11.78 6.96 -5.12
C HIS A 86 -12.21 8.25 -4.40
N ILE A 87 -11.63 8.57 -3.24
CA ILE A 87 -11.92 9.81 -2.52
C ILE A 87 -11.17 10.96 -3.20
N ALA A 88 -11.94 11.86 -3.82
CA ALA A 88 -11.39 13.12 -4.31
C ALA A 88 -11.06 14.04 -3.13
N VAL A 89 -9.77 14.30 -2.89
CA VAL A 89 -9.33 15.34 -1.96
C VAL A 89 -9.55 16.69 -2.64
N SER A 90 -10.75 17.25 -2.47
CA SER A 90 -11.09 18.51 -3.10
C SER A 90 -10.24 19.65 -2.52
N LYS A 91 -9.75 20.54 -3.39
CA LYS A 91 -9.26 21.88 -3.01
C LYS A 91 -10.42 22.84 -2.66
N GLN A 92 -11.67 22.37 -2.75
CA GLN A 92 -12.86 23.21 -2.64
C GLN A 92 -13.08 23.57 -1.18
N GLY A 93 -12.75 24.81 -0.84
CA GLY A 93 -13.16 25.40 0.44
C GLY A 93 -12.32 26.57 0.92
N SER A 94 -11.10 26.83 0.41
CA SER A 94 -10.34 27.98 0.90
C SER A 94 -9.25 28.46 -0.06
N PRO A 95 -9.25 29.75 -0.48
CA PRO A 95 -8.17 30.36 -1.28
C PRO A 95 -6.82 30.48 -0.52
N LYS A 96 -6.72 29.97 0.72
CA LYS A 96 -5.55 30.07 1.61
C LYS A 96 -4.74 28.78 1.78
N ARG A 97 -5.09 27.67 1.11
CA ARG A 97 -4.35 26.40 1.31
C ARG A 97 -3.07 26.38 0.47
N LYS A 98 -1.93 26.36 1.16
CA LYS A 98 -0.57 26.40 0.58
C LYS A 98 -0.05 25.04 0.06
N TYR A 99 -0.59 23.93 0.57
CA TYR A 99 -0.08 22.58 0.29
C TYR A 99 -1.18 21.61 -0.16
N ASP A 100 -0.81 20.66 -1.01
CA ASP A 100 -1.66 19.55 -1.38
C ASP A 100 -1.82 18.58 -0.19
N GLN A 101 -3.06 18.19 0.09
CA GLN A 101 -3.38 17.29 1.20
C GLN A 101 -3.37 15.84 0.71
N LYS A 102 -2.87 14.95 1.57
CA LYS A 102 -2.91 13.50 1.35
C LYS A 102 -3.80 12.86 2.42
N ILE A 103 -4.51 11.82 2.02
CA ILE A 103 -5.33 11.04 2.95
C ILE A 103 -4.40 10.22 3.83
N ASN A 104 -4.67 10.20 5.14
CA ASN A 104 -4.01 9.29 6.06
C ASN A 104 -4.67 7.91 5.96
N PHE A 105 -3.96 6.94 5.35
CA PHE A 105 -4.48 5.59 5.16
C PHE A 105 -4.88 4.92 6.48
N ALA A 106 -4.14 5.11 7.57
CA ALA A 106 -4.47 4.50 8.85
C ALA A 106 -5.82 5.00 9.40
N THR A 107 -6.12 6.29 9.25
CA THR A 107 -7.43 6.84 9.60
C THR A 107 -8.52 6.30 8.68
N ALA A 108 -8.28 6.25 7.37
CA ALA A 108 -9.24 5.71 6.41
C ALA A 108 -9.57 4.23 6.68
N ALA A 109 -8.54 3.41 6.96
CA ALA A 109 -8.70 2.01 7.31
C ALA A 109 -9.49 1.81 8.61
N CYS A 110 -9.28 2.68 9.62
CA CYS A 110 -10.07 2.66 10.85
C CYS A 110 -11.55 2.94 10.58
N ILE A 111 -11.85 3.94 9.75
CA ILE A 111 -13.22 4.28 9.34
C ILE A 111 -13.86 3.13 8.56
N CYS A 112 -13.14 2.53 7.60
CA CYS A 112 -13.63 1.38 6.82
C CYS A 112 -13.93 0.18 7.74
N LYS A 113 -13.03 -0.13 8.69
CA LYS A 113 -13.25 -1.17 9.71
C LYS A 113 -14.50 -0.89 10.54
N ALA A 114 -14.71 0.36 10.97
CA ALA A 114 -15.90 0.75 11.74
C ALA A 114 -17.20 0.62 10.92
N PHE A 115 -17.17 0.98 9.64
CA PHE A 115 -18.30 0.84 8.72
C PHE A 115 -18.71 -0.63 8.55
N LEU A 116 -17.75 -1.52 8.29
CA LEU A 116 -18.01 -2.96 8.13
C LEU A 116 -18.54 -3.61 9.41
N LYS A 117 -18.05 -3.18 10.59
CA LYS A 117 -18.58 -3.66 11.87
C LYS A 117 -20.03 -3.23 12.09
N ARG A 118 -20.39 -2.01 11.73
CA ARG A 118 -21.75 -1.50 11.90
C ARG A 118 -22.77 -2.23 11.01
N SER A 119 -22.39 -2.63 9.80
CA SER A 119 -23.26 -3.46 8.97
C SER A 119 -23.57 -4.82 9.61
N ASP A 120 -22.64 -5.39 10.39
CA ASP A 120 -22.90 -6.64 11.11
C ASP A 120 -23.91 -6.45 12.26
N ASP A 121 -23.84 -5.33 12.98
CA ASP A 121 -24.79 -5.01 14.06
C ASP A 121 -26.22 -4.75 13.54
N GLU A 122 -26.34 -4.11 12.36
CA GLU A 122 -27.63 -3.87 11.69
C GLU A 122 -28.23 -5.17 11.11
N ILE A 123 -27.41 -6.14 10.67
CA ILE A 123 -27.88 -7.46 10.22
C ILE A 123 -28.34 -8.34 11.40
N ASN A 124 -27.66 -8.25 12.56
CA ASN A 124 -28.02 -9.03 13.75
C ASN A 124 -29.25 -8.49 14.50
N THR A 125 -29.67 -7.25 14.26
CA THR A 125 -30.90 -6.67 14.83
C THR A 125 -32.15 -6.96 13.99
N CYS A 126 -31.99 -7.46 12.77
CA CYS A 126 -33.10 -7.92 11.91
C CYS A 126 -33.33 -9.45 11.97
N ARG A 127 -32.78 -10.15 12.97
CA ARG A 127 -33.03 -11.58 13.24
C ARG A 127 -33.75 -11.79 14.56
#